data_AF-A0A9C7QKA4-F1
#
_entry.id   AF-A0A9C7QKA4-F1
#
_cell.length_a   1.000
_cell.length_b   1.000
_cell.length_c   1.000
_cell.angle_alpha   90.00
_cell.angle_beta   90.00
_cell.angle_gamma   90.00
#
_symmetry.space_group_name_H-M   'P 1'
#
loop_
_entity.id
_entity.type
_entity.pdbx_description
1 polymer ?
#
loop_
_entity_poly.entity_id
_entity_poly.type
_entity_poly.pdbx_seq_one_letter_code
_entity_poly.pdbx_strand_id
1 'polypeptide(L)'
;MKAKVMLFICILALVSGAGYFGRHITFSIQWPLFEALRTTASIIFAVVGAWFAIIYPERLKKSFRGGDSSGGGAGIHNLFTPIVHSTAILAAVLLVGIGAPLLKQFDWVMEHKTVFRGLSYGLLVFLTLWQLLTVVLSLTGPDILKRFTSKQESSKRAAESMLNPKNKN
;
A
#
# COMPACT_ATOMS: atom_id res chain seq x y z
N MET A 1 1.80 -21.11 2.57
CA MET A 1 0.97 -21.03 1.35
C MET A 1 -0.52 -21.03 1.65
N LYS A 2 -1.05 -21.99 2.43
CA LYS A 2 -2.50 -22.09 2.76
C LYS A 2 -3.11 -20.79 3.32
N ALA A 3 -2.44 -20.13 4.26
CA ALA A 3 -2.93 -18.88 4.87
C ALA A 3 -3.05 -17.70 3.88
N LYS A 4 -2.10 -17.53 2.95
CA LYS A 4 -2.14 -16.46 1.93
C LYS A 4 -3.28 -16.67 0.94
N VAL A 5 -3.49 -17.92 0.52
CA VAL A 5 -4.60 -18.30 -0.36
C VAL A 5 -5.94 -18.10 0.34
N MET A 6 -6.06 -18.52 1.61
CA MET A 6 -7.26 -18.32 2.41
C MET A 6 -7.60 -16.83 2.56
N LEU A 7 -6.61 -16.00 2.89
CA LEU A 7 -6.80 -14.55 3.00
C LEU A 7 -7.22 -13.92 1.68
N PHE A 8 -6.64 -14.35 0.56
CA PHE A 8 -7.04 -13.88 -0.77
C PHE A 8 -8.50 -14.24 -1.09
N ILE A 9 -8.91 -15.47 -0.80
CA ILE A 9 -10.31 -15.92 -0.99
C ILE A 9 -11.26 -15.10 -0.09
N CYS A 10 -10.89 -14.85 1.17
CA CYS A 10 -11.69 -14.02 2.07
C CYS A 10 -11.85 -12.59 1.56
N ILE A 11 -10.77 -11.96 1.07
CA ILE A 11 -10.83 -10.62 0.47
C ILE A 11 -11.73 -10.62 -0.75
N LEU A 12 -11.57 -11.61 -1.64
CA LEU A 12 -12.37 -11.70 -2.86
C LEU A 12 -13.86 -11.92 -2.56
N ALA A 13 -14.17 -12.74 -1.56
CA ALA A 13 -15.54 -12.95 -1.08
C ALA A 13 -16.13 -11.67 -0.46
N LEU A 14 -15.36 -10.95 0.36
CA LEU A 14 -15.80 -9.68 0.96
C LEU A 14 -16.06 -8.61 -0.10
N VAL A 15 -15.17 -8.45 -1.06
CA VAL A 15 -15.31 -7.46 -2.15
C VAL A 15 -16.49 -7.82 -3.05
N SER A 16 -16.65 -9.10 -3.40
CA SER A 16 -17.78 -9.57 -4.22
C SER A 16 -19.11 -9.42 -3.49
N GLY A 17 -19.15 -9.79 -2.21
CA GLY A 17 -20.32 -9.62 -1.34
C GLY A 17 -20.67 -8.14 -1.18
N ALA A 18 -19.69 -7.28 -0.92
CA ALA A 18 -19.88 -5.84 -0.87
C ALA A 18 -20.41 -5.31 -2.21
N GLY A 19 -19.87 -5.75 -3.34
CA GLY A 19 -20.38 -5.35 -4.65
C GLY A 19 -21.82 -5.79 -4.91
N TYR A 20 -22.22 -6.97 -4.41
CA TYR A 20 -23.58 -7.49 -4.54
C TYR A 20 -24.57 -6.72 -3.64
N PHE A 21 -24.29 -6.60 -2.34
CA PHE A 21 -25.16 -5.89 -1.40
C PHE A 21 -25.12 -4.36 -1.58
N GLY A 22 -23.99 -3.83 -2.03
CA GLY A 22 -23.75 -2.41 -2.28
C GLY A 22 -24.61 -1.82 -3.39
N ARG A 23 -25.26 -2.66 -4.22
CA ARG A 23 -26.27 -2.22 -5.21
C ARG A 23 -27.41 -1.43 -4.57
N HIS A 24 -27.74 -1.75 -3.31
CA HIS A 24 -28.81 -1.09 -2.56
C HIS A 24 -28.36 0.20 -1.86
N ILE A 25 -27.05 0.45 -1.76
CA ILE A 25 -26.49 1.62 -1.04
C ILE A 25 -26.40 2.81 -1.99
N THR A 26 -26.98 3.96 -1.62
CA THR A 26 -26.98 5.17 -2.47
C THR A 26 -25.60 5.78 -2.54
N PHE A 27 -25.23 6.29 -3.72
CA PHE A 27 -23.92 6.92 -3.91
C PHE A 27 -23.69 8.10 -2.94
N SER A 28 -24.75 8.79 -2.52
CA SER A 28 -24.66 9.86 -1.51
C SER A 28 -24.14 9.36 -0.15
N ILE A 29 -24.45 8.13 0.23
CA ILE A 29 -23.93 7.49 1.45
C ILE A 29 -22.51 6.97 1.21
N GLN A 30 -22.20 6.52 -0.02
CA GLN A 30 -20.85 6.05 -0.38
C GLN A 30 -19.83 7.19 -0.45
N TRP A 31 -20.25 8.38 -0.84
CA TRP A 31 -19.34 9.51 -1.10
C TRP A 31 -18.52 9.92 0.13
N PRO A 32 -19.09 10.14 1.32
CA PRO A 32 -18.31 10.43 2.53
C PRO A 32 -17.24 9.38 2.84
N LEU A 33 -17.49 8.10 2.52
CA LEU A 33 -16.51 7.03 2.72
C LEU A 33 -15.32 7.16 1.75
N PHE A 34 -15.56 7.55 0.49
CA PHE A 34 -14.48 7.89 -0.44
C PHE A 34 -13.68 9.10 0.06
N GLU A 35 -14.33 10.13 0.59
CA GLU A 35 -13.65 11.30 1.14
C GLU A 35 -12.79 10.97 2.35
N ALA A 36 -13.32 10.15 3.26
CA ALA A 36 -12.58 9.62 4.40
C ALA A 36 -11.37 8.82 3.92
N LEU A 37 -11.54 7.92 2.94
CA LEU A 37 -10.46 7.10 2.38
C LEU A 37 -9.36 7.95 1.75
N ARG A 38 -9.72 8.98 0.96
CA ARG A 38 -8.78 9.97 0.40
C ARG A 38 -7.98 10.68 1.50
N THR A 39 -8.65 11.13 2.56
CA THR A 39 -8.00 11.83 3.68
C THR A 39 -7.05 10.91 4.44
N THR A 40 -7.47 9.68 4.71
CA THR A 40 -6.61 8.67 5.35
C THR A 40 -5.40 8.34 4.48
N ALA A 41 -5.60 8.15 3.16
CA ALA A 41 -4.52 7.88 2.21
C ALA A 41 -3.51 9.04 2.13
N SER A 42 -3.97 10.30 2.16
CA SER A 42 -3.07 11.47 2.16
C SER A 42 -2.29 11.60 3.47
N ILE A 43 -2.91 11.32 4.62
CA ILE A 43 -2.22 11.34 5.92
C ILE A 43 -1.10 10.29 5.94
N ILE A 44 -1.39 9.06 5.51
CA ILE A 44 -0.40 7.98 5.51
C ILE A 44 0.72 8.28 4.53
N PHE A 45 0.39 8.75 3.32
CA PHE A 45 1.40 9.19 2.35
C PHE A 45 2.34 10.25 2.95
N ALA A 46 1.79 11.27 3.62
CA ALA A 46 2.59 12.34 4.23
C ALA A 46 3.45 11.85 5.41
N VAL A 47 2.85 11.13 6.37
CA VAL A 47 3.55 10.67 7.58
C VAL A 47 4.63 9.66 7.22
N VAL A 48 4.31 8.65 6.42
CA VAL A 48 5.27 7.62 6.03
C VAL A 48 6.38 8.24 5.18
N GLY A 49 6.05 9.11 4.23
CA GLY A 49 7.03 9.84 3.43
C GLY A 49 8.02 10.66 4.27
N ALA A 50 7.52 11.41 5.25
CA ALA A 50 8.35 12.22 6.14
C ALA A 50 9.27 11.35 7.03
N TRP A 51 8.75 10.28 7.62
CA TRP A 51 9.54 9.35 8.41
C TRP A 51 10.66 8.70 7.61
N PHE A 52 10.41 8.33 6.34
CA PHE A 52 11.44 7.79 5.47
C PHE A 52 12.55 8.80 5.15
N ALA A 53 12.19 10.07 4.92
CA ALA A 53 13.17 11.13 4.69
C ALA A 53 14.09 11.35 5.90
N ILE A 54 13.55 11.23 7.12
CA ILE A 54 14.30 11.41 8.38
C ILE A 54 15.19 10.19 8.68
N ILE A 55 14.66 8.96 8.58
CA ILE A 55 15.39 7.75 9.02
C ILE A 55 16.38 7.24 7.95
N TYR A 56 16.07 7.45 6.67
CA TYR A 56 16.87 6.93 5.55
C TYR A 56 17.37 8.00 4.56
N PRO A 57 17.98 9.11 5.02
CA PRO A 57 18.37 10.22 4.15
C PRO A 57 19.37 9.80 3.06
N GLU A 58 20.37 8.98 3.41
CA GLU A 58 21.40 8.49 2.49
C GLU A 58 20.84 7.54 1.42
N ARG A 59 19.79 6.78 1.75
CA ARG A 59 19.14 5.86 0.79
C ARG A 59 18.27 6.62 -0.19
N LEU A 60 17.59 7.67 0.28
CA LEU A 60 16.85 8.61 -0.55
C LEU A 60 17.78 9.29 -1.57
N LYS A 61 18.94 9.79 -1.09
CA LYS A 61 19.96 10.46 -1.92
C LYS A 61 20.54 9.55 -3.00
N LYS A 62 20.75 8.26 -2.72
CA LYS A 62 21.24 7.29 -3.71
C LYS A 62 20.18 6.93 -4.77
N SER A 63 18.90 6.86 -4.37
CA SER A 63 17.78 6.64 -5.30
C SER A 63 17.59 7.82 -6.27
N PHE A 64 17.79 9.05 -5.84
CA PHE A 64 17.67 10.24 -6.68
C PHE A 64 18.88 10.54 -7.57
N ARG A 65 20.08 10.00 -7.25
CA ARG A 65 21.33 10.27 -7.97
C ARG A 65 21.65 9.28 -9.10
N GLY A 66 20.76 8.36 -9.45
CA GLY A 66 20.92 7.47 -10.61
C GLY A 66 22.14 6.53 -10.52
N GLY A 67 22.60 6.17 -9.32
CA GLY A 67 23.82 5.39 -9.13
C GLY A 67 23.68 3.93 -9.56
N ASP A 68 24.58 3.52 -10.47
CA ASP A 68 24.78 2.21 -11.09
C ASP A 68 24.09 1.00 -10.46
N SER A 69 23.44 0.24 -11.33
CA SER A 69 22.71 -1.02 -11.11
C SER A 69 23.60 -2.22 -10.77
N SER A 70 24.84 -2.02 -10.34
CA SER A 70 25.74 -3.11 -9.92
C SER A 70 25.58 -3.44 -8.42
N GLY A 71 24.69 -4.38 -8.12
CA GLY A 71 24.73 -5.19 -6.90
C GLY A 71 23.98 -4.63 -5.68
N GLY A 72 22.77 -5.15 -5.43
CA GLY A 72 22.11 -5.05 -4.11
C GLY A 72 20.76 -4.31 -4.03
N GLY A 73 20.11 -4.00 -5.16
CA GLY A 73 18.90 -3.15 -5.22
C GLY A 73 17.57 -3.77 -4.78
N ALA A 74 17.46 -5.10 -4.63
CA ALA A 74 16.17 -5.76 -4.42
C ALA A 74 15.49 -5.48 -3.06
N GLY A 75 16.25 -5.08 -2.05
CA GLY A 75 15.70 -4.74 -0.72
C GLY A 75 15.15 -3.31 -0.59
N ILE A 76 15.58 -2.38 -1.46
CA ILE A 76 15.26 -0.94 -1.37
C ILE A 76 13.82 -0.66 -1.82
N HIS A 77 13.37 -1.31 -2.89
CA HIS A 77 12.03 -1.08 -3.44
C HIS A 77 10.91 -1.47 -2.47
N ASN A 78 11.14 -2.49 -1.63
CA ASN A 78 10.16 -2.97 -0.66
C ASN A 78 9.87 -1.99 0.48
N LEU A 79 10.77 -1.03 0.74
CA LEU A 79 10.58 0.01 1.75
C LEU A 79 9.65 1.12 1.27
N PHE A 80 9.64 1.43 -0.03
CA PHE A 80 8.76 2.43 -0.63
C PHE A 80 7.35 1.90 -0.93
N THR A 81 7.15 0.58 -0.82
CA THR A 81 5.87 -0.09 -1.09
C THR A 81 4.66 0.57 -0.41
N PRO A 82 4.71 0.97 0.88
CA PRO A 82 3.55 1.60 1.51
C PRO A 82 3.24 3.00 0.96
N ILE A 83 4.27 3.78 0.60
CA ILE A 83 4.12 5.12 0.03
C ILE A 83 3.43 4.99 -1.33
N VAL A 84 3.97 4.15 -2.22
CA VAL A 84 3.43 3.95 -3.57
C VAL A 84 1.99 3.43 -3.53
N HIS A 85 1.69 2.47 -2.65
CA HIS A 85 0.34 1.94 -2.50
C HIS A 85 -0.65 3.00 -2.02
N SER A 86 -0.28 3.82 -1.02
CA SER A 86 -1.14 4.90 -0.54
C SER A 86 -1.37 5.98 -1.60
N THR A 87 -0.35 6.33 -2.40
CA THR A 87 -0.49 7.26 -3.52
C THR A 87 -1.40 6.70 -4.62
N ALA A 88 -1.28 5.41 -4.95
CA ALA A 88 -2.13 4.77 -5.95
C ALA A 88 -3.61 4.78 -5.50
N ILE A 89 -3.88 4.50 -4.23
CA ILE A 89 -5.24 4.56 -3.66
C ILE A 89 -5.76 5.99 -3.71
N LEU A 90 -4.97 6.98 -3.29
CA LEU A 90 -5.33 8.40 -3.37
C LEU A 90 -5.69 8.81 -4.81
N ALA A 91 -4.86 8.44 -5.79
CA ALA A 91 -5.10 8.72 -7.20
C ALA A 91 -6.40 8.06 -7.69
N ALA A 92 -6.64 6.80 -7.35
CA ALA A 92 -7.86 6.08 -7.71
C ALA A 92 -9.12 6.78 -7.14
N VAL A 93 -9.09 7.20 -5.87
CA VAL A 93 -10.22 7.90 -5.24
C VAL A 93 -10.47 9.26 -5.88
N LEU A 94 -9.42 10.00 -6.25
CA LEU A 94 -9.56 11.28 -6.97
C LEU A 94 -10.17 11.08 -8.36
N LEU A 95 -9.74 10.04 -9.10
CA LEU A 95 -10.31 9.68 -10.39
C LEU A 95 -11.80 9.32 -10.26
N VAL A 96 -12.19 8.58 -9.21
CA VAL A 96 -13.61 8.31 -8.93
C VAL A 96 -14.35 9.62 -8.64
N GLY A 97 -13.73 10.55 -7.92
CA GLY A 97 -14.34 11.84 -7.59
C GLY A 97 -14.64 12.72 -8.79
N ILE A 98 -13.77 12.73 -9.79
CA ILE A 98 -13.96 13.47 -11.03
C ILE A 98 -14.83 12.68 -12.02
N GLY A 99 -14.65 11.36 -12.09
CA GLY A 99 -15.34 10.49 -13.03
C GLY A 99 -16.81 10.26 -12.69
N ALA A 100 -17.16 10.10 -11.41
CA ALA A 100 -18.55 9.83 -10.99
C ALA A 100 -19.57 10.89 -11.44
N PRO A 101 -19.33 12.22 -11.29
CA PRO A 101 -20.27 13.22 -11.80
C PRO A 101 -20.35 13.25 -13.33
N LEU A 102 -19.25 13.00 -14.04
CA LEU A 102 -19.24 12.93 -15.51
C LEU A 102 -20.06 11.73 -16.01
N LEU A 103 -19.89 10.56 -15.39
CA LEU A 103 -20.65 9.36 -15.73
C LEU A 103 -22.16 9.53 -15.49
N LYS A 104 -22.57 10.38 -14.53
CA LYS A 104 -23.98 10.66 -14.28
C LYS A 104 -24.67 11.45 -15.40
N GLN A 105 -23.92 12.07 -16.32
CA GLN A 105 -24.50 12.82 -17.43
C GLN A 105 -24.99 11.90 -18.57
N PHE A 106 -24.61 10.62 -18.58
CA PHE A 106 -25.01 9.68 -19.62
C PHE A 106 -26.27 8.90 -19.21
N ASP A 107 -27.28 8.90 -20.07
CA ASP A 107 -28.57 8.22 -19.81
C ASP A 107 -28.41 6.70 -19.63
N TRP A 108 -27.46 6.07 -20.34
CA TRP A 108 -27.15 4.64 -20.19
C TRP A 108 -26.69 4.26 -18.77
N VAL A 109 -25.94 5.14 -18.11
CA VAL A 109 -25.49 4.95 -16.71
C VAL A 109 -26.68 5.13 -15.76
N MET A 110 -27.65 5.97 -16.14
CA MET A 110 -28.87 6.17 -15.35
C MET A 110 -29.82 4.98 -15.41
N GLU A 111 -29.82 4.24 -16.53
CA GLU A 111 -30.57 3.00 -16.70
C GLU A 111 -29.98 1.85 -15.85
N HIS A 112 -28.66 1.76 -15.74
CA HIS A 112 -27.95 0.72 -14.99
C HIS A 112 -27.43 1.17 -13.61
N LYS A 113 -28.11 2.13 -12.95
CA LYS A 113 -27.69 2.73 -11.66
C LYS A 113 -27.34 1.70 -10.59
N THR A 114 -28.08 0.61 -10.50
CA THR A 114 -27.90 -0.44 -9.48
C THR A 114 -26.55 -1.15 -9.65
N VAL A 115 -26.15 -1.44 -10.89
CA VAL A 115 -24.88 -2.07 -11.22
C VAL A 115 -23.72 -1.14 -10.88
N PHE A 116 -23.80 0.13 -11.28
CA PHE A 116 -22.77 1.14 -10.98
C PHE A 116 -22.63 1.41 -9.47
N ARG A 117 -23.74 1.41 -8.72
CA ARG A 117 -23.70 1.54 -7.25
C ARG A 117 -23.01 0.35 -6.58
N GLY A 118 -23.30 -0.87 -7.05
CA GLY A 118 -22.61 -2.07 -6.59
C GLY A 118 -21.12 -2.05 -6.92
N LEU A 119 -20.77 -1.70 -8.15
CA LEU A 119 -19.37 -1.59 -8.59
C LEU A 119 -18.59 -0.55 -7.77
N SER A 120 -19.17 0.64 -7.59
CA SER A 120 -18.60 1.72 -6.78
C SER A 120 -18.36 1.27 -5.33
N TYR A 121 -19.33 0.60 -4.72
CA TYR A 121 -19.19 0.12 -3.34
C TYR A 121 -18.17 -1.02 -3.21
N GLY A 122 -18.14 -1.95 -4.18
CA GLY A 122 -17.12 -3.00 -4.23
C GLY A 122 -15.71 -2.42 -4.36
N LEU A 123 -15.53 -1.43 -5.24
CA LEU A 123 -14.27 -0.69 -5.38
C LEU A 123 -13.90 0.02 -4.07
N LEU A 124 -14.85 0.68 -3.40
CA LEU A 124 -14.63 1.33 -2.11
C LEU A 124 -14.10 0.34 -1.06
N VAL A 125 -14.76 -0.82 -0.91
CA VAL A 125 -14.34 -1.84 0.06
C VAL A 125 -12.96 -2.41 -0.30
N PHE A 126 -12.71 -2.68 -1.58
CA PHE A 126 -11.40 -3.14 -2.05
C PHE A 126 -10.29 -2.15 -1.71
N LEU A 127 -10.47 -0.86 -2.06
CA LEU A 127 -9.48 0.18 -1.77
C LEU A 127 -9.30 0.39 -0.26
N THR A 128 -10.36 0.28 0.53
CA THR A 128 -10.30 0.38 2.00
C THR A 128 -9.49 -0.76 2.60
N LEU A 129 -9.70 -2.00 2.15
CA LEU A 129 -8.92 -3.16 2.58
C LEU A 129 -7.45 -3.02 2.16
N TRP A 130 -7.18 -2.53 0.95
CA TRP A 130 -5.81 -2.25 0.50
C TRP A 130 -5.16 -1.19 1.39
N GLN A 131 -5.84 -0.08 1.68
CA GLN A 131 -5.32 0.97 2.57
C GLN A 131 -5.03 0.41 3.97
N LEU A 132 -5.93 -0.41 4.52
CA LEU A 132 -5.73 -1.05 5.82
C LEU A 132 -4.50 -1.96 5.83
N LEU A 133 -4.33 -2.81 4.80
CA LEU A 133 -3.13 -3.65 4.65
C LEU A 133 -1.85 -2.80 4.55
N THR A 134 -1.93 -1.67 3.85
CA THR A 134 -0.82 -0.72 3.70
C THR A 134 -0.44 -0.09 5.04
N VAL A 135 -1.41 0.29 5.86
CA VAL A 135 -1.18 0.80 7.23
C VAL A 135 -0.49 -0.26 8.07
N VAL A 136 -1.01 -1.49 8.09
CA VAL A 136 -0.42 -2.58 8.88
C VAL A 136 1.01 -2.86 8.43
N LEU A 137 1.27 -2.88 7.12
CA LEU A 137 2.62 -3.05 6.57
C LEU A 137 3.54 -1.91 7.01
N SER A 138 3.05 -0.67 6.95
CA SER A 138 3.81 0.52 7.36
C SER A 138 4.14 0.50 8.85
N LEU A 139 3.22 0.08 9.71
CA LEU A 139 3.44 -0.05 11.16
C LEU A 139 4.42 -1.18 11.48
N THR A 140 4.46 -2.24 10.66
CA THR A 140 5.40 -3.36 10.82
C THR A 140 6.77 -3.06 10.21
N GLY A 141 6.90 -1.99 9.42
CA GLY A 141 8.13 -1.54 8.77
C GLY A 141 9.34 -1.44 9.72
N PRO A 142 9.23 -0.76 10.89
CA PRO A 142 10.30 -0.67 11.87
C PRO A 142 10.78 -2.03 12.40
N ASP A 143 9.88 -2.98 12.65
CA ASP A 143 10.22 -4.30 13.20
C ASP A 143 10.91 -5.19 12.18
N ILE A 144 10.42 -5.18 10.93
CA ILE A 144 11.04 -5.91 9.81
C ILE A 144 12.45 -5.39 9.57
N LEU A 145 12.62 -4.08 9.65
CA LEU A 145 13.88 -3.40 9.43
C LEU A 145 14.89 -3.66 10.55
N LYS A 146 14.44 -3.72 11.82
CA LYS A 146 15.25 -4.15 12.96
C LYS A 146 15.76 -5.59 12.80
N ARG A 147 14.97 -6.47 12.16
CA ARG A 147 15.37 -7.85 11.82
C ARG A 147 16.35 -7.91 10.64
N PHE A 148 16.22 -7.03 9.67
CA PHE A 148 17.16 -6.96 8.54
C PHE A 148 18.51 -6.37 8.95
N THR A 149 18.53 -5.31 9.76
CA THR A 149 19.78 -4.75 10.30
C THR A 149 20.48 -5.76 11.21
N SER A 150 19.76 -6.45 12.11
CA SER A 150 20.37 -7.45 12.98
C SER A 150 20.91 -8.67 12.22
N LYS A 151 20.23 -9.12 11.14
CA LYS A 151 20.72 -10.21 10.28
C LYS A 151 21.92 -9.81 9.42
N GLN A 152 21.97 -8.56 8.98
CA GLN A 152 23.12 -8.03 8.24
C GLN A 152 24.32 -7.85 9.17
N GLU A 153 24.09 -7.38 10.41
CA GLU A 153 25.12 -7.23 11.43
C GLU A 153 25.68 -8.59 11.88
N SER A 154 24.85 -9.61 12.05
CA SER A 154 25.31 -10.97 12.37
C SER A 154 26.10 -11.61 11.23
N SER A 155 25.70 -11.39 9.98
CA SER A 155 26.45 -11.87 8.80
C SER A 155 27.79 -11.16 8.66
N LYS A 156 27.85 -9.86 8.96
CA LYS A 156 29.09 -9.07 8.94
C LYS A 156 30.03 -9.49 10.07
N ARG A 157 29.53 -9.71 11.29
CA ARG A 157 30.30 -10.23 12.43
C ARG A 157 30.84 -11.65 12.15
N ALA A 158 30.04 -12.51 11.52
CA ALA A 158 30.49 -13.84 11.10
C ALA A 158 31.63 -13.73 10.06
N ALA A 159 31.48 -12.87 9.05
CA ALA A 159 32.53 -12.63 8.06
C ALA A 159 33.82 -12.03 8.68
N GLU A 160 33.70 -11.06 9.58
CA GLU A 160 34.85 -10.49 10.31
C GLU A 160 35.56 -11.52 11.20
N SER A 161 34.82 -12.44 11.83
CA SER A 161 35.40 -13.54 12.62
C SER A 161 36.15 -14.57 11.77
N MET A 162 35.76 -14.75 10.51
CA MET A 162 36.48 -15.63 9.55
C MET A 162 37.71 -14.97 8.93
N LEU A 163 37.72 -13.64 8.82
CA LEU A 163 38.82 -12.86 8.22
C LEU A 163 39.96 -12.55 9.19
N ASN A 164 39.77 -12.72 10.51
CA ASN A 164 40.82 -12.48 11.49
C ASN A 164 41.15 -13.74 12.34
N PRO A 165 41.85 -14.75 11.79
CA PRO A 165 42.28 -15.93 12.55
C PRO A 165 43.42 -15.66 13.55
N LYS A 166 43.80 -14.40 13.81
CA LYS A 166 45.04 -14.05 14.51
C LYS A 166 44.86 -13.63 15.99
N ASN A 167 43.83 -14.12 16.66
CA ASN A 167 43.71 -14.01 18.12
C ASN A 167 43.34 -15.35 18.77
N LYS A 168 44.07 -16.40 18.38
CA LYS A 168 44.04 -17.69 19.05
C LYS A 168 45.49 -18.10 19.32
N ASN A 169 46.06 -17.47 20.35
CA ASN A 169 47.23 -17.94 21.10
C ASN A 169 47.13 -17.32 22.50
#